data_AF-A0A2E3TNS8-F1
#
_entry.id   AF-A0A2E3TNS8-F1
#
_cell.length_a   1.000
_cell.length_b   1.000
_cell.length_c   1.000
_cell.angle_alpha   90.00
_cell.angle_beta   90.00
_cell.angle_gamma   90.00
#
_symmetry.space_group_name_H-M   'P 1'
#
loop_
_entity.id
_entity.type
_entity.pdbx_description
1 polymer ?
#
loop_
_entity_poly.entity_id
_entity_poly.type
_entity_poly.pdbx_seq_one_letter_code
_entity_poly.pdbx_strand_id
1 'polypeptide(L)' 'MLSNVSGWIKKLTEAGVGLVGLAIVAQVIFGSSVAFLPGDVVATLMGLIGSLGGAGLVGLVTAGLLYQILK' A
#
# COMPACT_ATOMS: atom_id res chain seq x y z
N MET A 1 -11.18 -29.46 4.01
CA MET A 1 -11.54 -28.43 5.01
C MET A 1 -10.68 -27.17 4.86
N LEU A 2 -9.36 -27.30 4.80
CA LEU A 2 -8.42 -26.18 4.55
C LEU A 2 -8.74 -25.38 3.27
N SER A 3 -9.17 -26.07 2.21
CA SER A 3 -9.55 -25.48 0.92
C SER A 3 -10.77 -24.55 1.01
N ASN A 4 -11.68 -24.81 1.96
CA ASN A 4 -12.87 -24.00 2.17
C ASN A 4 -12.53 -22.73 2.95
N VAL A 5 -11.63 -22.86 3.95
CA VAL A 5 -11.09 -21.74 4.72
C VAL A 5 -10.27 -20.81 3.83
N SER A 6 -9.39 -21.34 2.99
CA SER A 6 -8.60 -20.52 2.06
C SER A 6 -9.46 -19.84 1.00
N GLY A 7 -10.53 -20.49 0.54
CA GLY A 7 -11.52 -19.89 -0.34
C GLY A 7 -12.26 -18.70 0.29
N TRP A 8 -12.63 -18.80 1.57
CA TRP A 8 -13.32 -17.71 2.27
C TRP A 8 -12.38 -16.55 2.58
N ILE A 9 -11.13 -16.83 2.95
CA ILE A 9 -10.09 -15.81 3.15
C ILE A 9 -9.87 -15.01 1.85
N LYS A 10 -9.75 -15.68 0.70
CA LYS A 10 -9.58 -14.99 -0.59
C LYS A 10 -10.72 -14.02 -0.88
N LYS A 11 -11.97 -14.46 -0.74
CA LYS A 11 -13.16 -13.62 -0.97
C LYS A 11 -13.21 -12.43 -0.01
N LEU A 12 -12.85 -12.63 1.25
CA LEU A 12 -12.82 -11.56 2.24
C LEU A 12 -11.72 -10.55 1.93
N THR A 13 -10.53 -11.02 1.50
CA THR A 13 -9.45 -10.15 1.04
C THR A 13 -9.86 -9.36 -0.20
N GLU A 14 -10.49 -9.98 -1.20
CA GLU A 14 -10.99 -9.30 -2.39
C GLU A 14 -12.01 -8.21 -2.02
N ALA A 15 -12.96 -8.53 -1.13
CA ALA A 15 -13.91 -7.55 -0.61
C ALA A 15 -13.21 -6.41 0.14
N GLY A 16 -12.23 -6.72 1.00
CA GLY A 16 -11.46 -5.73 1.75
C GLY A 16 -10.67 -4.79 0.84
N VAL A 17 -10.03 -5.31 -0.20
CA VAL A 17 -9.33 -4.49 -1.21
C VAL A 17 -10.32 -3.60 -1.96
N GLY A 18 -11.50 -4.12 -2.32
CA GLY A 18 -12.58 -3.32 -2.91
C GLY A 18 -13.02 -2.16 -2.01
N LEU A 19 -13.16 -2.40 -0.70
CA LEU A 19 -13.50 -1.37 0.28
C LEU A 19 -12.41 -0.29 0.39
N VAL A 20 -11.14 -0.67 0.35
CA VAL A 20 -10.02 0.29 0.31
C VAL A 20 -10.06 1.11 -0.97
N GLY A 21 -10.36 0.49 -2.12
CA GLY A 21 -10.54 1.21 -3.38
C GLY A 21 -11.67 2.24 -3.32
N LEU A 22 -12.82 1.88 -2.75
CA LEU A 22 -13.93 2.81 -2.54
C LEU A 22 -13.54 3.97 -1.62
N ALA A 23 -12.77 3.69 -0.56
CA ALA A 23 -12.27 4.71 0.35
C ALA A 23 -11.36 5.74 -0.36
N ILE A 24 -10.44 5.26 -1.19
CA ILE A 24 -9.53 6.10 -1.97
C ILE A 24 -10.33 7.02 -2.90
N VAL A 25 -11.27 6.47 -3.67
CA VAL A 25 -12.10 7.27 -4.59
C VAL A 25 -12.90 8.34 -3.83
N ALA A 26 -13.50 7.98 -2.70
CA ALA A 26 -14.26 8.93 -1.88
C ALA A 26 -13.38 10.08 -1.38
N GLN A 27 -12.18 9.78 -0.85
CA GLN A 27 -11.27 10.82 -0.36
C GLN A 27 -10.66 11.68 -1.48
N VAL A 28 -10.50 11.14 -2.69
CA VAL A 28 -10.06 11.94 -3.85
C VAL A 28 -11.12 12.96 -4.26
N ILE A 29 -12.41 12.59 -4.19
CA ILE A 29 -13.51 13.48 -4.59
C ILE A 29 -13.81 14.51 -3.49
N PHE A 30 -13.85 14.09 -2.23
CA PHE A 30 -14.34 14.91 -1.12
C PHE A 30 -13.23 15.44 -0.19
N GLY A 31 -11.97 15.05 -0.42
CA GLY A 31 -10.83 15.41 0.44
C GLY A 31 -10.63 14.44 1.61
N SER A 32 -9.68 14.76 2.51
CA SER A 32 -9.24 13.84 3.57
C SER A 32 -10.31 13.52 4.62
N SER A 33 -11.29 14.41 4.81
CA SER A 33 -12.26 14.36 5.91
C SER A 33 -13.63 13.83 5.46
N VAL A 34 -13.66 12.60 4.95
CA VAL A 34 -14.92 11.93 4.56
C VAL A 34 -15.62 11.40 5.81
N ALA A 35 -16.87 11.85 6.05
CA ALA A 35 -17.59 11.64 7.31
C ALA A 35 -17.79 10.17 7.75
N PHE A 36 -17.72 9.21 6.83
CA PHE A 36 -17.93 7.78 7.10
C PHE A 36 -16.64 6.95 7.07
N LEU A 37 -15.47 7.57 6.90
CA LEU A 37 -14.18 6.90 6.87
C LEU A 37 -13.40 7.17 8.17
N PRO A 38 -12.98 6.13 8.90
CA PRO A 38 -12.15 6.29 10.09
C PRO A 38 -10.70 6.59 9.67
N GLY A 39 -10.40 7.88 9.44
CA GLY A 39 -9.06 8.37 9.16
C GLY A 39 -8.74 8.56 7.67
N ASP A 40 -7.47 8.87 7.39
CA ASP A 40 -7.00 9.22 6.05
C ASP A 40 -6.31 8.04 5.34
N VAL A 41 -7.07 7.34 4.49
CA VAL A 41 -6.61 6.15 3.75
C VAL A 41 -5.58 6.53 2.68
N VAL A 42 -5.81 7.63 1.95
CA VAL A 42 -4.87 8.11 0.91
C VAL A 42 -3.54 8.51 1.54
N ALA A 43 -3.54 9.27 2.64
CA ALA A 43 -2.30 9.65 3.32
C ALA A 43 -1.55 8.43 3.88
N THR A 44 -2.28 7.47 4.45
CA THR A 44 -1.69 6.21 4.94
C THR A 44 -1.01 5.44 3.81
N LEU A 45 -1.68 5.30 2.66
CA LEU A 45 -1.13 4.60 1.50
C LEU A 45 0.10 5.31 0.93
N MET A 46 0.03 6.65 0.80
CA MET A 46 1.16 7.45 0.36
C MET A 46 2.37 7.34 1.30
N GLY A 47 2.15 7.28 2.62
CA GLY A 47 3.21 7.07 3.59
C GLY A 47 3.92 5.72 3.42
N LEU A 48 3.15 4.65 3.19
CA LEU A 48 3.69 3.32 2.91
C LEU A 48 4.49 3.30 1.60
N ILE A 49 3.94 3.86 0.53
CA ILE A 49 4.62 3.94 -0.77
C ILE A 49 5.90 4.77 -0.65
N GLY A 50 5.86 5.90 0.06
CA GLY A 50 7.04 6.72 0.32
C GLY A 50 8.13 5.96 1.08
N SER A 51 7.77 5.15 2.07
CA SER A 51 8.72 4.29 2.79
C SER A 51 9.36 3.24 1.88
N LEU A 52 8.59 2.66 0.95
CA LEU A 52 9.12 1.71 -0.04
C LEU A 52 10.02 2.42 -1.07
N GLY A 53 9.65 3.62 -1.52
CA GLY A 53 10.44 4.43 -2.44
C GLY A 53 11.78 4.87 -1.85
N GLY A 54 11.78 5.30 -0.58
CA GLY A 54 13.00 5.61 0.16
C GLY A 54 13.95 4.41 0.26
N ALA A 55 13.42 3.23 0.59
CA ALA A 55 14.20 1.99 0.62
C ALA A 55 14.75 1.61 -0.77
N GLY A 56 13.99 1.83 -1.85
CA GLY A 56 14.43 1.59 -3.23
C GLY A 56 15.56 2.52 -3.67
N LEU A 57 15.49 3.80 -3.34
CA LEU A 57 16.57 4.78 -3.58
C LEU A 57 17.84 4.40 -2.82
N VAL A 58 17.71 4.02 -1.54
CA VAL A 58 18.83 3.53 -0.73
C VAL A 58 19.46 2.27 -1.35
N GLY A 59 18.65 1.36 -1.88
CA GLY A 59 19.12 0.17 -2.59
C GLY A 59 19.93 0.51 -3.85
N LEU A 60 19.47 1.46 -4.66
CA LEU A 60 20.20 1.93 -5.85
C LEU A 60 21.51 2.62 -5.50
N VAL A 61 21.53 3.47 -4.46
CA VAL A 61 22.77 4.09 -3.96
C VAL A 61 23.74 3.01 -3.48
N THR A 62 23.25 2.02 -2.75
CA THR A 62 24.07 0.89 -2.26
C THR A 62 24.68 0.08 -3.41
N ALA A 63 23.90 -0.21 -4.45
CA ALA A 63 24.41 -0.90 -5.64
C ALA A 63 25.50 -0.08 -6.36
N GLY A 64 25.34 1.24 -6.46
CA GLY A 64 26.34 2.14 -7.03
C GLY A 64 27.65 2.19 -6.23
N LEU A 65 27.56 2.20 -4.90
CA LEU A 65 28.74 2.13 -4.02
C LEU A 65 29.47 0.79 -4.17
N LEU A 66 28.74 -0.33 -4.19
CA LEU A 66 29.32 -1.66 -4.40
C LEU A 66 30.01 -1.75 -5.76
N TYR A 67 29.43 -1.19 -6.81
CA TYR A 67 30.05 -1.12 -8.14
C TYR A 67 31.40 -0.38 -8.11
N GLN A 68 31.51 0.73 -7.36
CA GLN A 68 32.77 1.47 -7.22
C GLN A 68 33.84 0.72 -6.42
N ILE A 69 33.45 -0.12 -5.46
CA ILE A 69 34.39 -0.94 -4.68
C ILE A 69 34.90 -2.14 -5.49
N LEU A 70 34.04 -2.71 -6.33
CA LEU A 70 34.34 -3.90 -7.14
C LEU A 70 35.01 -3.58 -8.49
N LYS A 71 35.13 -2.31 -8.83
CA LYS A 71 35.83 -1.82 -10.01
C LYS A 71 37.31 -1.58 -9.69
#